data_AF-A0A1F7S0Z8-F1
#
_entry.id   AF-A0A1F7S0Z8-F1
#
_cell.length_a   1.000
_cell.length_b   1.000
_cell.length_c   1.000
_cell.angle_alpha   90.00
_cell.angle_beta   90.00
_cell.angle_gamma   90.00
#
_symmetry.space_group_name_H-M   'P 1'
#
loop_
_entity.id
_entity.type
_entity.pdbx_description
1 polymer ?
#
loop_
_entity_poly.entity_id
_entity_poly.type
_entity_poly.pdbx_seq_one_letter_code
_entity_poly.pdbx_strand_id
1 'polypeptide(L)'
;MLELYSPKNEVELALLKSILDAEEINYFVRNDNFGSLEIGPKIELFNKKMIVVQDDQYEKAKELLADYLSTTENEVEHLEKKYSMSDLIRMGIEFLMFGWIMPGRRKSKKLDDDLNPPT
;
A
#
# COMPACT_ATOMS: atom_id res chain seq x y z
N MET A 1 -4.03 -3.75 26.96
CA MET A 1 -4.01 -3.92 25.50
C MET A 1 -2.84 -3.11 24.95
N LEU A 2 -2.01 -3.72 24.10
CA LEU A 2 -0.80 -3.13 23.54
C LEU A 2 -0.89 -2.97 22.02
N GLU A 3 -0.26 -1.92 21.50
CA GLU A 3 -0.20 -1.62 20.07
C GLU A 3 0.78 -2.54 19.36
N LEU A 4 0.29 -3.27 18.35
CA LEU A 4 1.07 -4.31 17.70
C LEU A 4 1.58 -3.86 16.33
N TYR A 5 0.67 -3.46 15.44
CA TYR A 5 1.02 -3.11 14.07
C TYR A 5 -0.02 -2.20 13.43
N SER A 6 0.42 -1.44 12.43
CA SER A 6 -0.42 -0.50 11.70
C SER A 6 -0.37 -0.77 10.20
N PRO A 7 -1.39 -1.47 9.64
CA PRO A 7 -1.40 -1.91 8.25
C PRO A 7 -1.46 -0.74 7.27
N LYS A 8 -0.84 -0.93 6.09
CA LYS A 8 -0.79 0.04 4.99
C LYS A 8 -2.07 0.00 4.15
N ASN A 9 -2.62 -1.21 3.92
CA ASN A 9 -3.78 -1.44 3.05
C ASN A 9 -4.85 -2.32 3.71
N GLU A 10 -6.08 -2.29 3.18
CA GLU A 10 -7.20 -3.12 3.69
C GLU A 10 -6.98 -4.62 3.46
N VAL A 11 -6.33 -4.98 2.35
CA VAL A 11 -5.96 -6.38 2.06
C VAL A 11 -4.99 -6.91 3.12
N GLU A 12 -3.97 -6.11 3.46
CA GLU A 12 -3.01 -6.45 4.51
C GLU A 12 -3.71 -6.58 5.86
N LEU A 13 -4.59 -5.65 6.22
CA LEU A 13 -5.39 -5.75 7.44
C LEU A 13 -6.22 -7.05 7.49
N ALA A 14 -6.87 -7.44 6.39
CA ALA A 14 -7.68 -8.66 6.33
C ALA A 14 -6.82 -9.93 6.51
N LEU A 15 -5.62 -9.94 5.92
CA LEU A 15 -4.65 -11.04 6.11
C LEU A 15 -4.19 -11.12 7.57
N LEU A 16 -3.78 -9.99 8.16
CA LEU A 16 -3.35 -9.94 9.55
C LEU A 16 -4.46 -10.39 10.52
N LYS A 17 -5.71 -9.98 10.28
CA LYS A 17 -6.87 -10.47 11.02
C LYS A 17 -6.99 -11.99 10.95
N SER A 18 -6.90 -12.54 9.74
CA SER A 18 -7.02 -13.99 9.50
C SER A 18 -5.93 -14.79 10.23
N ILE A 19 -4.70 -14.28 10.28
CA ILE A 19 -3.58 -14.91 11.00
C ILE A 19 -3.83 -14.89 12.52
N LEU A 20 -4.24 -13.73 13.05
CA LEU A 20 -4.52 -13.59 14.49
C LEU A 20 -5.73 -14.43 14.91
N ASP A 21 -6.76 -14.52 14.07
CA ASP A 21 -7.93 -15.37 14.29
C ASP A 21 -7.55 -16.87 14.28
N ALA A 22 -6.66 -17.29 13.38
CA ALA A 22 -6.20 -18.68 13.30
C ALA A 22 -5.42 -19.13 14.55
N GLU A 23 -4.72 -18.21 15.21
CA GLU A 23 -3.93 -18.46 16.42
C GLU A 23 -4.71 -18.18 17.73
N GLU A 24 -6.02 -17.93 17.62
CA GLU A 24 -6.93 -17.59 18.73
C GLU A 24 -6.44 -16.40 19.57
N ILE A 25 -5.84 -15.41 18.92
CA ILE A 25 -5.33 -14.20 19.56
C ILE A 25 -6.44 -13.15 19.62
N ASN A 26 -6.72 -12.65 20.82
CA ASN A 26 -7.68 -11.58 21.03
C ASN A 26 -7.11 -10.24 20.58
N TYR A 27 -7.64 -9.71 19.47
CA TYR A 27 -7.24 -8.40 18.93
C TYR A 27 -8.42 -7.44 18.81
N PHE A 28 -8.10 -6.16 18.78
CA PHE A 28 -9.02 -5.08 18.46
C PHE A 28 -8.38 -4.18 17.40
N VAL A 29 -9.18 -3.69 16.45
CA VAL A 29 -8.69 -2.80 15.40
C VAL A 29 -9.19 -1.39 15.66
N ARG A 30 -8.29 -0.53 16.11
CA ARG A 30 -8.54 0.90 16.25
C ARG A 30 -8.69 1.52 14.87
N ASN A 31 -9.70 2.37 14.72
CA ASN A 31 -10.04 3.08 13.49
C ASN A 31 -10.56 2.20 12.33
N ASP A 32 -11.07 0.99 12.60
CA ASP A 32 -11.48 0.06 11.53
C ASP A 32 -12.66 0.59 10.67
N ASN A 33 -13.61 1.27 11.30
CA ASN A 33 -14.85 1.73 10.68
C ASN A 33 -14.79 3.17 10.11
N PHE A 34 -13.70 3.90 10.36
CA PHE A 34 -13.55 5.29 9.91
C PHE A 34 -13.24 5.43 8.42
N GLY A 35 -12.99 4.32 7.71
CA GLY A 35 -12.78 4.33 6.25
C GLY A 35 -13.99 4.83 5.43
N SER A 36 -15.17 4.94 6.06
CA SER A 36 -16.41 5.40 5.41
C SER A 36 -16.81 6.83 5.74
N LEU A 37 -16.20 7.46 6.75
CA LEU A 37 -16.69 8.73 7.32
C LEU A 37 -15.98 9.99 6.80
N GLU A 38 -14.84 9.87 6.13
CA GLU A 38 -14.14 11.05 5.60
C GLU A 38 -13.83 10.94 4.11
N ILE A 39 -14.58 11.69 3.32
CA ILE A 39 -14.21 12.04 1.94
C ILE A 39 -13.07 13.06 2.06
N GLY A 40 -11.82 12.59 2.15
CA GLY A 40 -10.65 13.45 2.33
C GLY A 40 -9.32 12.73 2.10
N PRO A 41 -8.23 13.46 1.83
CA PRO A 41 -6.91 12.87 1.70
C PRO A 41 -6.52 12.15 3.00
N LYS A 42 -6.05 10.90 2.89
CA LYS A 42 -5.60 10.10 4.05
C LYS A 42 -4.38 10.78 4.68
N ILE A 43 -4.53 11.37 5.86
CA ILE A 43 -3.41 11.92 6.64
C ILE A 43 -2.88 10.80 7.55
N GLU A 44 -1.60 10.43 7.37
CA GLU A 44 -0.93 9.31 8.06
C GLU A 44 -0.97 9.40 9.59
N LEU A 45 -1.11 10.60 10.14
CA LEU A 45 -1.01 10.88 11.59
C LEU A 45 -2.35 10.79 12.35
N PHE A 46 -3.50 10.84 11.67
CA PHE A 46 -4.80 10.92 12.34
C PHE A 46 -5.73 9.73 12.05
N ASN A 47 -5.65 9.14 10.85
CA ASN A 47 -6.63 8.13 10.41
C ASN A 47 -6.04 6.73 10.23
N LYS A 48 -4.84 6.44 10.76
CA LYS A 48 -4.21 5.14 10.54
C LYS A 48 -4.90 4.04 11.37
N LYS A 49 -5.26 2.95 10.71
CA LYS A 49 -5.76 1.74 11.39
C LYS A 49 -4.65 1.13 12.22
N MET A 50 -4.98 0.64 13.41
CA MET A 50 -4.00 0.03 14.29
C MET A 50 -4.57 -1.21 14.97
N ILE A 51 -3.82 -2.30 14.88
CA ILE A 51 -4.12 -3.56 15.56
C ILE A 51 -3.54 -3.46 16.97
N VAL A 52 -4.40 -3.67 17.96
CA VAL A 52 -4.03 -3.79 19.37
C VAL A 52 -4.40 -5.19 19.86
N VAL A 53 -3.58 -5.76 20.74
CA VAL A 53 -3.72 -7.13 21.26
C VAL A 53 -3.74 -7.10 22.79
N GLN A 54 -4.26 -8.15 23.43
CA GLN A 54 -4.15 -8.31 24.89
C GLN A 54 -2.68 -8.44 25.33
N ASP A 55 -2.40 -7.99 26.56
CA ASP A 55 -1.01 -7.81 27.03
C ASP A 55 -0.30 -9.15 27.26
N ASP A 56 -1.06 -10.16 27.65
CA ASP A 56 -0.62 -11.55 27.83
C ASP A 56 -0.33 -12.28 26.51
N GLN A 57 -0.93 -11.84 25.41
CA GLN A 57 -0.77 -12.42 24.08
C GLN A 57 0.16 -11.59 23.17
N TYR A 58 0.64 -10.44 23.65
CA TYR A 58 1.41 -9.47 22.85
C TYR A 58 2.70 -10.06 22.27
N GLU A 59 3.51 -10.73 23.09
CA GLU A 59 4.80 -11.29 22.63
C GLU A 59 4.59 -12.38 21.57
N LYS A 60 3.59 -13.26 21.77
CA LYS A 60 3.21 -14.29 20.78
C LYS A 60 2.77 -13.65 19.46
N ALA A 61 1.90 -12.64 19.53
CA ALA A 61 1.41 -11.94 18.34
C ALA A 61 2.53 -11.20 17.59
N LYS A 62 3.48 -10.62 18.33
CA LYS A 62 4.64 -9.92 17.77
C LYS A 62 5.58 -10.86 17.03
N GLU A 63 5.86 -12.04 17.60
CA GLU A 63 6.69 -13.06 16.96
C GLU A 63 6.04 -13.55 15.66
N LEU A 64 4.75 -13.90 15.69
CA LEU A 64 3.99 -14.32 14.51
C LEU A 64 4.01 -13.28 13.38
N LEU A 65 3.86 -11.99 13.72
CA LEU A 65 3.89 -10.92 12.73
C LEU A 65 5.30 -10.64 12.19
N ALA A 66 6.34 -10.81 13.00
CA ALA A 66 7.71 -10.60 12.55
C ALA A 66 8.08 -11.58 11.42
N ASP A 67 7.71 -12.85 11.57
CA ASP A 67 7.91 -13.88 10.54
C ASP A 67 7.17 -13.53 9.25
N TYR A 68 5.91 -13.10 9.36
CA TYR A 68 5.12 -12.68 8.20
C TYR A 68 5.70 -11.44 7.49
N LEU A 69 6.06 -10.40 8.24
CA LEU A 69 6.60 -9.16 7.67
C LEU A 69 7.94 -9.39 6.96
N SER A 70 8.80 -10.23 7.53
CA SER A 70 10.09 -10.59 6.90
C SER A 70 9.91 -11.32 5.56
N THR A 71 8.85 -12.11 5.44
CA THR A 71 8.48 -12.77 4.18
C THR A 71 7.92 -11.77 3.16
N THR A 72 7.11 -10.83 3.62
CA THR A 72 6.38 -9.89 2.75
C THR A 72 7.28 -8.76 2.22
N GLU A 73 8.27 -8.28 2.99
CA GLU A 73 9.21 -7.24 2.53
C GLU A 73 9.98 -7.66 1.27
N ASN A 74 10.34 -8.94 1.16
CA ASN A 74 11.03 -9.50 0.00
C ASN A 74 10.16 -9.55 -1.26
N GLU A 75 8.83 -9.65 -1.14
CA GLU A 75 7.91 -9.71 -2.29
C GLU A 75 7.46 -8.32 -2.76
N VAL A 76 7.33 -7.35 -1.84
CA VAL A 76 6.84 -6.00 -2.16
C VAL A 76 7.90 -5.15 -2.88
N GLU A 77 9.20 -5.36 -2.61
CA GLU A 77 10.29 -4.74 -3.40
C GLU A 77 10.19 -5.04 -4.90
N HIS A 78 9.57 -6.16 -5.28
CA HIS A 78 9.41 -6.55 -6.68
C HIS A 78 8.20 -5.90 -7.38
N LEU A 79 7.21 -5.40 -6.63
CA LEU A 79 5.96 -4.85 -7.16
C LEU A 79 5.89 -3.31 -7.12
N GLU A 80 6.66 -2.66 -6.26
CA GLU A 80 6.83 -1.20 -6.34
C GLU A 80 7.72 -0.84 -7.53
N LYS A 81 7.10 -0.74 -8.71
CA LYS A 81 7.71 -0.06 -9.85
C LYS A 81 8.11 1.35 -9.41
N LYS A 82 9.40 1.51 -9.09
CA LYS A 82 10.08 2.78 -8.88
C LYS A 82 9.56 3.79 -9.89
N TYR A 83 8.82 4.77 -9.40
CA TYR A 83 8.68 6.01 -10.15
C TYR A 83 10.10 6.53 -10.34
N SER A 84 10.55 6.56 -11.58
CA SER A 84 11.83 7.16 -11.93
C SER A 84 11.75 8.61 -11.47
N MET A 85 12.70 9.05 -10.65
CA MET A 85 12.75 10.43 -10.12
C MET A 85 12.64 11.48 -11.23
N SER A 86 13.08 11.15 -12.45
CA SER A 86 12.90 11.95 -13.66
C SER A 86 11.44 12.21 -14.01
N ASP A 87 10.56 11.23 -13.84
CA ASP A 87 9.14 11.32 -14.19
C ASP A 87 8.40 12.23 -13.20
N LEU A 88 8.77 12.17 -11.91
CA LEU A 88 8.19 13.04 -10.88
C LEU A 88 8.59 14.51 -11.10
N ILE A 89 9.87 14.76 -11.38
CA ILE A 89 10.39 16.11 -11.66
C ILE A 89 9.76 16.69 -12.93
N ARG A 90 9.71 15.89 -14.01
CA ARG A 90 9.10 16.30 -15.27
C ARG A 90 7.61 16.65 -15.08
N MET A 91 6.87 15.83 -14.33
CA MET A 91 5.47 16.09 -14.02
C MET A 91 5.28 17.41 -13.26
N GLY A 92 6.16 17.72 -12.30
CA GLY A 92 6.15 18.99 -11.59
C GLY A 92 6.45 20.20 -12.50
N ILE A 93 7.43 20.08 -13.39
CA ILE A 93 7.79 21.14 -14.34
C ILE A 93 6.65 21.39 -15.34
N GLU A 94 6.06 20.33 -15.91
CA GLU A 94 4.96 20.46 -16.86
C GLU A 94 3.73 21.10 -16.20
N PHE A 95 3.44 20.78 -14.94
CA PHE A 95 2.37 21.44 -14.18
C PHE A 95 2.64 22.93 -13.96
N LEU A 96 3.87 23.30 -13.59
CA LEU A 96 4.26 24.70 -13.35
C LEU A 96 4.20 25.53 -14.64
N MET A 97 4.64 24.96 -15.77
CA MET A 97 4.77 25.68 -17.04
C MET A 97 3.46 25.75 -17.83
N PHE A 98 2.63 24.69 -17.78
CA PHE A 98 1.43 24.57 -18.62
C PHE A 98 0.12 24.71 -17.84
N GLY A 99 0.19 24.92 -16.53
CA GLY A 99 -0.85 25.54 -15.71
C GLY A 99 -2.19 24.80 -15.57
N TRP A 100 -2.48 23.74 -16.33
CA TRP A 100 -3.70 22.92 -16.18
C TRP A 100 -3.79 21.68 -17.11
N ILE A 101 -2.81 21.40 -17.98
CA ILE A 101 -2.85 20.25 -18.89
C ILE A 101 -1.95 19.13 -18.35
N MET A 102 -2.58 18.07 -17.85
CA MET A 102 -1.92 16.84 -17.40
C MET A 102 -2.04 15.79 -18.52
N PRO A 103 -1.04 15.60 -19.39
CA PRO A 103 -1.07 14.52 -20.37
C PRO A 103 -0.73 13.21 -19.66
N GLY A 104 -1.74 12.46 -19.26
CA GLY A 104 -1.55 11.10 -18.75
C GLY A 104 -0.78 10.24 -19.76
N ARG A 105 0.13 9.39 -19.26
CA ARG A 105 1.01 8.48 -20.03
C ARG A 105 0.27 7.89 -21.25
N ARG A 106 0.53 8.43 -22.44
CA ARG A 106 0.21 7.73 -23.69
C ARG A 106 1.13 6.52 -23.74
N LYS A 107 0.55 5.31 -23.69
CA LYS A 107 1.27 4.07 -23.97
C LYS A 107 1.96 4.26 -25.31
N SER A 108 3.29 4.30 -25.30
CA SER A 108 4.09 4.20 -26.52
C SER A 108 3.77 2.82 -27.10
N LYS A 109 2.86 2.79 -28.08
CA LYS A 109 2.80 1.64 -28.98
C LYS A 109 4.12 1.69 -29.74
N LYS A 110 5.01 0.72 -29.47
CA LYS A 110 6.02 0.35 -30.45
C LYS A 110 5.27 0.20 -31.78
N LEU A 111 5.64 1.00 -32.77
CA LEU A 111 5.29 0.69 -34.14
C LEU A 111 5.97 -0.65 -34.42
N ASP A 112 5.15 -1.70 -34.54
CA ASP A 112 5.54 -2.93 -35.23
C ASP A 112 5.70 -2.54 -36.70
N ASP A 113 6.93 -2.23 -37.09
CA ASP A 113 7.32 -1.83 -38.44
C ASP A 113 7.58 -3.08 -39.32
N ASP A 114 6.70 -4.08 -39.24
CA ASP A 114 6.92 -5.39 -39.88
C ASP A 114 5.65 -6.02 -40.50
N LEU A 115 4.62 -5.24 -40.84
CA LEU A 115 3.43 -5.77 -41.53
C LEU A 115 2.89 -4.82 -42.60
N ASN A 116 3.58 -4.73 -43.75
CA ASN A 116 2.98 -5.08 -45.06
C ASN A 116 3.98 -4.97 -46.25
N PRO A 117 3.83 -5.83 -47.28
CA PRO A 117 4.80 -6.06 -48.33
C PRO A 117 4.62 -5.12 -49.53
N PRO A 118 5.64 -4.87 -50.37
CA PRO A 118 5.42 -4.46 -51.74
C PRO A 118 5.32 -5.70 -52.66
N THR A 119 4.09 -5.92 -53.15
CA THR A 119 3.65 -6.54 -54.43
C THR A 119 4.54 -7.55 -55.13
#